data_AF-A0AAU9JVV7-F1
#
_entry.id   AF-A0AAU9JVV7-F1
#
_cell.length_a   1.000
_cell.length_b   1.000
_cell.length_c   1.000
_cell.angle_alpha   90.00
_cell.angle_beta   90.00
_cell.angle_gamma   90.00
#
_symmetry.space_group_name_H-M   'P 1'
#
loop_
_entity.id
_entity.type
_entity.pdbx_description
1 polymer ?
#
loop_
_entity_poly.entity_id
_entity_poly.type
_entity_poly.pdbx_seq_one_letter_code
_entity_poly.pdbx_strand_id
1 'polypeptide(L)'
;MSLKRISTGKDSSKSESYRTRLESLRQEAQQLKSQVYLDSQEQKNLNFHSDIARLQDQADSYVRKIERERFKVAQLQDEIAAMNENIKNQRKTLSKSQISQKEANEQMNRKIKALENNIDKGLQKYNEILAQNKSIIDKIDALRRERVIYIQMSKALEEELEKRKEEMKDIVDKGAQAIKDREEIRKKIAEIKQEAEKEQEEFENEWRTLEKLIEKDKKSKEFITENERNLIGLEEENTADLEVQIEMQTKKEKDMIQQQREKMQKYEEELQNLRESTGISSLEDVVKVYLDAEMQNLSLFNHVTELSAEMEQLDLQIAEIKGNVEKCKTHDTKADQDRRTTIKELELKVEKITLREEEFEKGYERTMKTMNSLVEGVRVLCNKLGMTEQEIEQRDEVEGLNERNMIHYFSAAEAKINQLILDREKSGNAKANSESLKKIEVEAPAVLELIEEDEFAQPMTTDEIRYKSLKRLNDEGDKRLRRK
;
A
#
# COMPACT_ATOMS: atom_id res chain seq x y z
N MET A 1 197.60 54.02 -10.20
CA MET A 1 197.45 55.49 -10.28
C MET A 1 195.94 55.77 -10.19
N SER A 2 195.41 56.51 -9.20
CA SER A 2 195.52 57.97 -8.97
C SER A 2 194.74 58.76 -10.05
N LEU A 3 193.70 59.57 -9.82
CA LEU A 3 192.93 60.09 -8.66
C LEU A 3 191.41 60.17 -9.06
N LYS A 4 190.37 60.76 -8.42
CA LYS A 4 190.06 61.71 -7.29
C LYS A 4 188.58 61.34 -6.85
N ARG A 5 188.10 61.44 -5.59
CA ARG A 5 187.51 62.60 -4.85
C ARG A 5 186.48 63.45 -5.65
N ILE A 6 185.29 63.87 -5.17
CA ILE A 6 184.70 64.01 -3.80
C ILE A 6 183.14 64.13 -3.88
N SER A 7 182.36 63.67 -2.86
CA SER A 7 180.94 63.94 -2.43
C SER A 7 179.80 64.22 -3.48
N THR A 8 178.48 64.07 -3.25
CA THR A 8 177.54 63.87 -2.11
C THR A 8 176.55 62.71 -2.46
N GLY A 9 175.44 62.37 -1.78
CA GLY A 9 174.86 62.74 -0.47
C GLY A 9 173.37 63.20 -0.55
N LYS A 10 172.46 62.49 0.15
CA LYS A 10 170.97 62.59 0.17
C LYS A 10 170.22 62.34 -1.16
N ASP A 11 169.61 61.14 -1.33
CA ASP A 11 168.26 60.99 -1.97
C ASP A 11 167.60 59.59 -1.85
N SER A 12 168.22 58.61 -1.15
CA SER A 12 167.80 57.18 -1.16
C SER A 12 166.35 56.88 -0.74
N SER A 13 165.68 57.77 0.01
CA SER A 13 164.40 57.47 0.68
C SER A 13 163.16 57.52 -0.23
N LYS A 14 163.25 58.04 -1.46
CA LYS A 14 162.07 58.21 -2.33
C LYS A 14 161.79 57.00 -3.23
N SER A 15 162.82 56.26 -3.64
CA SER A 15 162.70 55.25 -4.72
C SER A 15 161.84 54.04 -4.34
N GLU A 16 161.88 53.60 -3.07
CA GLU A 16 161.14 52.42 -2.60
C GLU A 16 159.63 52.68 -2.51
N SER A 17 159.23 53.90 -2.10
CA SER A 17 157.82 54.32 -2.02
C SER A 17 157.11 54.30 -3.38
N TYR A 18 157.80 54.68 -4.46
CA TYR A 18 157.26 54.59 -5.81
C TYR A 18 157.11 53.14 -6.30
N ARG A 19 157.97 52.21 -5.85
CA ARG A 19 157.86 50.78 -6.20
C ARG A 19 156.66 50.13 -5.53
N THR A 20 156.50 50.28 -4.21
CA THR A 20 155.35 49.68 -3.50
C THR A 20 154.02 50.25 -3.98
N ARG A 21 153.96 51.55 -4.32
CA ARG A 21 152.76 52.16 -4.92
C ARG A 21 152.43 51.63 -6.32
N LEU A 22 153.45 51.38 -7.15
CA LEU A 22 153.26 50.74 -8.47
C LEU A 22 152.78 49.29 -8.34
N GLU A 23 153.28 48.56 -7.34
CA GLU A 23 152.93 47.16 -7.10
C GLU A 23 151.49 47.02 -6.58
N SER A 24 151.04 47.92 -5.68
CA SER A 24 149.64 47.97 -5.25
C SER A 24 148.69 48.32 -6.39
N LEU A 25 149.02 49.32 -7.22
CA LEU A 25 148.24 49.66 -8.43
C LEU A 25 148.17 48.49 -9.42
N ARG A 26 149.20 47.63 -9.47
CA ARG A 26 149.22 46.44 -10.34
C ARG A 26 148.28 45.35 -9.82
N GLN A 27 148.24 45.13 -8.50
CA GLN A 27 147.26 44.22 -7.87
C GLN A 27 145.83 44.74 -8.02
N GLU A 28 145.59 46.02 -7.79
CA GLU A 28 144.28 46.68 -7.93
C GLU A 28 143.75 46.59 -9.37
N ALA A 29 144.59 46.87 -10.38
CA ALA A 29 144.24 46.68 -11.78
C ALA A 29 143.97 45.20 -12.15
N GLN A 30 144.64 44.25 -11.48
CA GLN A 30 144.44 42.82 -11.70
C GLN A 30 143.14 42.31 -11.03
N GLN A 31 142.76 42.86 -9.87
CA GLN A 31 141.48 42.63 -9.21
C GLN A 31 140.31 43.21 -10.03
N LEU A 32 140.40 44.47 -10.46
CA LEU A 32 139.38 45.09 -11.33
C LEU A 32 139.20 44.33 -12.64
N LYS A 33 140.29 43.84 -13.25
CA LYS A 33 140.21 43.00 -14.46
C LYS A 33 139.53 41.64 -14.18
N SER A 34 139.67 41.10 -12.97
CA SER A 34 138.96 39.88 -12.55
C SER A 34 137.47 40.14 -12.31
N GLN A 35 137.11 41.27 -11.70
CA GLN A 35 135.71 41.66 -11.46
C GLN A 35 134.97 41.92 -12.78
N VAL A 36 135.55 42.71 -13.70
CA VAL A 36 134.96 42.96 -15.03
C VAL A 36 134.80 41.67 -15.84
N TYR A 37 135.67 40.67 -15.65
CA TYR A 37 135.51 39.36 -16.30
C TYR A 37 134.35 38.54 -15.70
N LEU A 38 134.14 38.62 -14.37
CA LEU A 38 133.01 37.99 -13.69
C LEU A 38 131.68 38.67 -14.07
N ASP A 39 131.57 40.00 -13.95
CA ASP A 39 130.38 40.77 -14.34
C ASP A 39 129.99 40.51 -15.81
N SER A 40 130.97 40.43 -16.72
CA SER A 40 130.72 40.15 -18.14
C SER A 40 130.31 38.69 -18.42
N GLN A 41 130.63 37.75 -17.53
CA GLN A 41 130.09 36.38 -17.56
C GLN A 41 128.68 36.34 -16.95
N GLU A 42 128.44 37.00 -15.82
CA GLU A 42 127.12 37.02 -15.18
C GLU A 42 126.06 37.68 -16.08
N GLN A 43 126.38 38.81 -16.73
CA GLN A 43 125.50 39.43 -17.73
C GLN A 43 125.19 38.53 -18.94
N LYS A 44 126.05 37.55 -19.25
CA LYS A 44 125.83 36.58 -20.34
C LYS A 44 125.09 35.31 -19.91
N ASN A 45 125.02 35.03 -18.62
CA ASN A 45 124.27 33.89 -18.06
C ASN A 45 122.78 34.23 -17.78
N LEU A 46 122.30 35.39 -18.24
CA LEU A 46 120.91 35.81 -18.12
C LEU A 46 119.98 35.06 -19.09
N ASN A 47 119.71 33.78 -18.79
CA ASN A 47 118.72 32.92 -19.48
C ASN A 47 117.27 33.46 -19.46
N PHE A 48 117.02 34.58 -18.77
CA PHE A 48 115.75 35.28 -18.71
C PHE A 48 115.08 35.45 -20.08
N HIS A 49 115.80 35.75 -21.17
CA HIS A 49 115.17 35.86 -22.49
C HIS A 49 114.61 34.53 -23.01
N SER A 50 115.30 33.41 -22.79
CA SER A 50 114.80 32.07 -23.17
C SER A 50 113.67 31.59 -22.27
N ASP A 51 113.71 31.91 -20.97
CA ASP A 51 112.63 31.56 -20.04
C ASP A 51 111.38 32.43 -20.21
N ILE A 52 111.54 33.73 -20.49
CA ILE A 52 110.43 34.63 -20.83
C ILE A 52 109.78 34.18 -22.14
N ALA A 53 110.55 33.86 -23.18
CA ALA A 53 110.00 33.33 -24.43
C ALA A 53 109.23 32.01 -24.19
N ARG A 54 109.81 31.08 -23.43
CA ARG A 54 109.15 29.81 -23.04
C ARG A 54 107.85 30.02 -22.25
N LEU A 55 107.82 30.99 -21.34
CA LEU A 55 106.62 31.34 -20.57
C LEU A 55 105.57 32.06 -21.43
N GLN A 56 105.99 32.86 -22.40
CA GLN A 56 105.11 33.54 -23.35
C GLN A 56 104.48 32.53 -24.34
N ASP A 57 105.26 31.60 -24.90
CA ASP A 57 104.75 30.48 -25.70
C ASP A 57 103.76 29.61 -24.91
N GLN A 58 104.04 29.35 -23.63
CA GLN A 58 103.12 28.64 -22.75
C GLN A 58 101.83 29.44 -22.52
N ALA A 59 101.92 30.74 -22.22
CA ALA A 59 100.79 31.63 -22.05
C ALA A 59 99.90 31.68 -23.30
N ASP A 60 100.49 31.88 -24.48
CA ASP A 60 99.79 31.82 -25.77
C ASP A 60 99.15 30.45 -26.01
N SER A 61 99.81 29.35 -25.62
CA SER A 61 99.21 28.01 -25.67
C SER A 61 97.99 27.88 -24.76
N TYR A 62 97.97 28.56 -23.61
CA TYR A 62 96.85 28.57 -22.68
C TYR A 62 95.74 29.51 -23.13
N VAL A 63 96.06 30.69 -23.69
CA VAL A 63 95.09 31.57 -24.36
C VAL A 63 94.36 30.79 -25.46
N ARG A 64 95.09 30.15 -26.39
CA ARG A 64 94.50 29.32 -27.45
C ARG A 64 93.77 28.06 -26.95
N LYS A 65 93.94 27.65 -25.69
CA LYS A 65 93.11 26.59 -25.05
C LYS A 65 91.83 27.21 -24.47
N ILE A 66 91.95 28.33 -23.75
CA ILE A 66 90.83 29.08 -23.16
C ILE A 66 89.88 29.58 -24.26
N GLU A 67 90.39 30.05 -25.40
CA GLU A 67 89.57 30.45 -26.55
C GLU A 67 88.78 29.29 -27.15
N ARG A 68 89.40 28.11 -27.29
CA ARG A 68 88.71 26.90 -27.78
C ARG A 68 87.65 26.38 -26.80
N GLU A 69 87.94 26.36 -25.50
CA GLU A 69 86.92 25.99 -24.51
C GLU A 69 85.84 27.08 -24.39
N ARG A 70 86.14 28.38 -24.54
CA ARG A 70 85.12 29.45 -24.64
C ARG A 70 84.21 29.26 -25.85
N PHE A 71 84.77 28.96 -27.02
CA PHE A 71 84.00 28.69 -28.24
C PHE A 71 83.10 27.46 -28.05
N LYS A 72 83.64 26.37 -27.48
CA LYS A 72 82.89 25.15 -27.16
C LYS A 72 81.80 25.38 -26.10
N VAL A 73 82.05 26.23 -25.09
CA VAL A 73 81.03 26.66 -24.12
C VAL A 73 79.92 27.46 -24.81
N ALA A 74 80.24 28.34 -25.77
CA ALA A 74 79.22 29.05 -26.54
C ALA A 74 78.39 28.07 -27.40
N GLN A 75 79.02 27.14 -28.12
CA GLN A 75 78.31 26.10 -28.88
C GLN A 75 77.39 25.25 -27.99
N LEU A 76 77.87 24.83 -26.82
CA LEU A 76 77.05 24.10 -25.84
C LEU A 76 75.91 24.96 -25.26
N GLN A 77 76.10 26.27 -25.11
CA GLN A 77 75.03 27.19 -24.69
C GLN A 77 73.96 27.35 -25.79
N ASP A 78 74.35 27.42 -27.07
CA ASP A 78 73.43 27.45 -28.21
C ASP A 78 72.65 26.13 -28.35
N GLU A 79 73.34 24.98 -28.20
CA GLU A 79 72.69 23.65 -28.17
C GLU A 79 71.71 23.51 -26.99
N ILE A 80 72.09 23.97 -25.80
CA ILE A 80 71.22 24.01 -24.61
C ILE A 80 70.03 24.94 -24.84
N ALA A 81 70.21 26.09 -25.50
CA ALA A 81 69.12 27.01 -25.82
C ALA A 81 68.12 26.37 -26.81
N ALA A 82 68.61 25.78 -27.90
CA ALA A 82 67.79 25.08 -28.89
C ALA A 82 67.07 23.86 -28.27
N MET A 83 67.73 23.08 -27.42
CA MET A 83 67.11 21.95 -26.74
C MET A 83 66.05 22.40 -25.72
N ASN A 84 66.28 23.49 -24.99
CA ASN A 84 65.27 24.09 -24.12
C ASN A 84 64.07 24.62 -24.91
N GLU A 85 64.26 25.20 -26.09
CA GLU A 85 63.14 25.62 -26.94
C GLU A 85 62.34 24.42 -27.45
N ASN A 86 63.01 23.35 -27.89
CA ASN A 86 62.36 22.10 -28.27
C ASN A 86 61.55 21.49 -27.11
N ILE A 87 62.10 21.46 -25.89
CA ILE A 87 61.37 21.03 -24.68
C ILE A 87 60.18 21.96 -24.40
N LYS A 88 60.33 23.28 -24.56
CA LYS A 88 59.25 24.27 -24.38
C LYS A 88 58.13 24.07 -25.41
N ASN A 89 58.47 23.73 -26.65
CA ASN A 89 57.51 23.48 -27.72
C ASN A 89 56.82 22.12 -27.58
N GLN A 90 57.53 21.06 -27.15
CA GLN A 90 56.92 19.78 -26.76
C GLN A 90 56.00 19.91 -25.54
N ARG A 91 56.38 20.69 -24.52
CA ARG A 91 55.50 20.99 -23.37
C ARG A 91 54.23 21.73 -23.80
N LYS A 92 54.31 22.69 -24.73
CA LYS A 92 53.12 23.35 -25.30
C LYS A 92 52.20 22.38 -26.05
N THR A 93 52.74 21.49 -26.89
CA THR A 93 51.91 20.55 -27.67
C THR A 93 51.29 19.47 -26.80
N LEU A 94 52.04 18.91 -25.84
CA LEU A 94 51.52 17.98 -24.84
C LEU A 94 50.44 18.64 -23.97
N SER A 95 50.66 19.88 -23.49
CA SER A 95 49.68 20.61 -22.70
C SER A 95 48.38 20.85 -23.48
N LYS A 96 48.46 21.31 -24.74
CA LYS A 96 47.29 21.46 -25.61
C LYS A 96 46.57 20.14 -25.87
N SER A 97 47.32 19.06 -26.10
CA SER A 97 46.77 17.72 -26.31
C SER A 97 46.04 17.20 -25.06
N GLN A 98 46.62 17.39 -23.86
CA GLN A 98 45.99 17.02 -22.59
C GLN A 98 44.72 17.82 -22.30
N ILE A 99 44.69 19.13 -22.62
CA ILE A 99 43.49 19.96 -22.50
C ILE A 99 42.39 19.44 -23.45
N SER A 100 42.72 19.26 -24.73
CA SER A 100 41.77 18.75 -25.74
C SER A 100 41.26 17.34 -25.43
N GLN A 101 42.10 16.46 -24.86
CA GLN A 101 41.68 15.13 -24.39
C GLN A 101 40.75 15.21 -23.17
N LYS A 102 40.98 16.13 -22.23
CA LYS A 102 40.05 16.38 -21.11
C LYS A 102 38.72 16.90 -21.62
N GLU A 103 38.72 17.89 -22.51
CA GLU A 103 37.51 18.44 -23.12
C GLU A 103 36.71 17.37 -23.89
N ALA A 104 37.39 16.51 -24.66
CA ALA A 104 36.76 15.40 -25.38
C ALA A 104 36.16 14.36 -24.41
N ASN A 105 36.88 13.98 -23.35
CA ASN A 105 36.40 13.06 -22.32
C ASN A 105 35.22 13.66 -21.54
N GLU A 106 35.24 14.96 -21.23
CA GLU A 106 34.11 15.65 -20.61
C GLU A 106 32.89 15.69 -21.53
N GLN A 107 33.07 15.99 -22.82
CA GLN A 107 31.97 15.95 -23.80
C GLN A 107 31.40 14.54 -23.95
N MET A 108 32.24 13.51 -23.92
CA MET A 108 31.81 12.11 -23.92
C MET A 108 31.04 11.76 -22.64
N ASN A 109 31.54 12.15 -21.47
CA ASN A 109 30.85 11.94 -20.19
C ASN A 109 29.51 12.69 -20.11
N ARG A 110 29.41 13.90 -20.68
CA ARG A 110 28.13 14.64 -20.81
C ARG A 110 27.15 13.92 -21.73
N LYS A 111 27.62 13.30 -22.83
CA LYS A 111 26.79 12.47 -23.72
C LYS A 111 26.35 11.16 -23.06
N ILE A 112 27.24 10.49 -22.32
CA ILE A 112 26.92 9.29 -21.54
C ILE A 112 25.81 9.62 -20.52
N LYS A 113 26.00 10.67 -19.70
CA LYS A 113 24.96 11.13 -18.76
C LYS A 113 23.65 11.52 -19.42
N ALA A 114 23.68 12.11 -20.62
CA ALA A 114 22.45 12.41 -21.37
C ALA A 114 21.74 11.14 -21.88
N LEU A 115 22.48 10.08 -22.22
CA LEU A 115 21.91 8.79 -22.62
C LEU A 115 21.39 8.00 -21.42
N GLU A 116 22.12 7.98 -20.31
CA GLU A 116 21.69 7.41 -19.01
C GLU A 116 20.34 8.04 -18.60
N ASN A 117 20.27 9.37 -18.48
CA ASN A 117 19.04 10.09 -18.15
C ASN A 117 17.87 9.85 -19.15
N ASN A 118 18.16 9.48 -20.39
CA ASN A 118 17.13 9.14 -21.38
C ASN A 118 16.67 7.67 -21.26
N ILE A 119 17.56 6.76 -20.88
CA ILE A 119 17.23 5.38 -20.53
C ILE A 119 16.38 5.36 -19.25
N ASP A 120 16.78 6.10 -18.21
CA ASP A 120 16.05 6.18 -16.93
C ASP A 120 14.62 6.71 -17.14
N LYS A 121 14.44 7.77 -17.93
CA LYS A 121 13.11 8.28 -18.34
C LYS A 121 12.33 7.30 -19.22
N GLY A 122 13.02 6.43 -19.96
CA GLY A 122 12.40 5.34 -20.71
C GLY A 122 11.90 4.22 -19.78
N LEU A 123 12.72 3.82 -18.80
CA LEU A 123 12.39 2.82 -17.78
C LEU A 123 11.26 3.30 -16.87
N GLN A 124 11.28 4.57 -16.44
CA GLN A 124 10.19 5.17 -15.67
C GLN A 124 8.86 5.06 -16.44
N LYS A 125 8.83 5.54 -17.70
CA LYS A 125 7.62 5.47 -18.54
C LYS A 125 7.18 4.03 -18.82
N TYR A 126 8.12 3.10 -18.98
CA TYR A 126 7.82 1.68 -19.13
C TYR A 126 7.15 1.11 -17.87
N ASN A 127 7.68 1.44 -16.69
CA ASN A 127 7.12 1.02 -15.40
C ASN A 127 5.75 1.67 -15.14
N GLU A 128 5.57 2.95 -15.48
CA GLU A 128 4.27 3.64 -15.46
C GLU A 128 3.24 2.93 -16.35
N ILE A 129 3.62 2.56 -17.59
CA ILE A 129 2.76 1.82 -18.53
C ILE A 129 2.46 0.40 -18.00
N LEU A 130 3.43 -0.30 -17.39
CA LEU A 130 3.19 -1.59 -16.75
C LEU A 130 2.20 -1.48 -15.57
N ALA A 131 2.34 -0.47 -14.72
CA ALA A 131 1.43 -0.23 -13.60
C ALA A 131 0.00 0.11 -14.09
N GLN A 132 -0.12 0.93 -15.14
CA GLN A 132 -1.41 1.23 -15.78
C GLN A 132 -2.02 -0.03 -16.41
N ASN A 133 -1.23 -0.83 -17.13
CA ASN A 133 -1.68 -2.09 -17.74
C ASN A 133 -2.16 -3.09 -16.68
N LYS A 134 -1.41 -3.24 -15.57
CA LYS A 134 -1.85 -4.04 -14.41
C LYS A 134 -3.19 -3.55 -13.85
N SER A 135 -3.34 -2.23 -13.63
CA SER A 135 -4.61 -1.64 -13.18
C SER A 135 -5.77 -1.89 -14.16
N ILE A 136 -5.50 -1.93 -15.47
CA ILE A 136 -6.51 -2.26 -16.49
C ILE A 136 -6.88 -3.76 -16.43
N ILE A 137 -5.90 -4.65 -16.25
CA ILE A 137 -6.14 -6.09 -16.07
C ILE A 137 -6.96 -6.35 -14.80
N ASP A 138 -6.61 -5.73 -13.67
CA ASP A 138 -7.34 -5.85 -12.40
C ASP A 138 -8.80 -5.38 -12.54
N LYS A 139 -9.05 -4.31 -13.31
CA LYS A 139 -10.41 -3.82 -13.65
C LYS A 139 -11.15 -4.79 -14.57
N ILE A 140 -10.49 -5.35 -15.57
CA ILE A 140 -11.07 -6.36 -16.47
C ILE A 140 -11.48 -7.61 -15.67
N ASP A 141 -10.67 -8.06 -14.71
CA ASP A 141 -10.97 -9.23 -13.88
C ASP A 141 -11.96 -8.93 -12.73
N ALA A 142 -12.12 -7.67 -12.30
CA ALA A 142 -13.29 -7.24 -11.54
C ALA A 142 -14.58 -7.36 -12.38
N LEU A 143 -14.64 -6.70 -13.54
CA LEU A 143 -15.79 -6.72 -14.45
C LEU A 143 -16.16 -8.13 -14.92
N ARG A 144 -15.19 -9.03 -15.10
CA ARG A 144 -15.43 -10.46 -15.41
C ARG A 144 -16.12 -11.19 -14.25
N ARG A 145 -15.71 -10.94 -13.00
CA ARG A 145 -16.36 -11.52 -11.81
C ARG A 145 -17.78 -10.98 -11.63
N GLU A 146 -17.96 -9.68 -11.76
CA GLU A 146 -19.29 -9.03 -11.74
C GLU A 146 -20.21 -9.61 -12.81
N ARG A 147 -19.71 -9.80 -14.04
CA ARG A 147 -20.49 -10.42 -15.14
C ARG A 147 -20.88 -11.87 -14.84
N VAL A 148 -20.02 -12.66 -14.18
CA VAL A 148 -20.37 -14.04 -13.77
C VAL A 148 -21.47 -14.02 -12.72
N ILE A 149 -21.38 -13.14 -11.71
CA ILE A 149 -22.42 -12.96 -10.69
C ILE A 149 -23.73 -12.50 -11.33
N TYR A 150 -23.68 -11.55 -12.27
CA TYR A 150 -24.86 -11.08 -13.01
C TYR A 150 -25.53 -12.21 -13.81
N ILE A 151 -24.76 -13.02 -14.55
CA ILE A 151 -25.30 -14.18 -15.30
C ILE A 151 -25.95 -15.20 -14.35
N GLN A 152 -25.35 -15.45 -13.17
CA GLN A 152 -25.93 -16.34 -12.16
C GLN A 152 -27.25 -15.76 -11.59
N MET A 153 -27.29 -14.46 -11.32
CA MET A 153 -28.50 -13.77 -10.85
C MET A 153 -29.60 -13.76 -11.91
N SER A 154 -29.30 -13.45 -13.17
CA SER A 154 -30.25 -13.52 -14.28
C SER A 154 -30.84 -14.91 -14.44
N LYS A 155 -30.01 -15.97 -14.41
CA LYS A 155 -30.48 -17.36 -14.50
C LYS A 155 -31.36 -17.75 -13.31
N ALA A 156 -31.03 -17.32 -12.10
CA ALA A 156 -31.86 -17.56 -10.92
C ALA A 156 -33.22 -16.85 -11.00
N LEU A 157 -33.26 -15.62 -11.54
CA LEU A 157 -34.49 -14.88 -11.80
C LEU A 157 -35.34 -15.51 -12.91
N GLU A 158 -34.71 -16.02 -13.98
CA GLU A 158 -35.38 -16.79 -15.03
C GLU A 158 -36.01 -18.09 -14.47
N GLU A 159 -35.28 -18.80 -13.61
CA GLU A 159 -35.78 -20.00 -12.91
C GLU A 159 -36.91 -19.70 -11.91
N GLU A 160 -36.89 -18.57 -11.20
CA GLU A 160 -38.03 -18.16 -10.38
C GLU A 160 -39.23 -17.78 -11.26
N LEU A 161 -39.01 -16.99 -12.33
CA LEU A 161 -40.07 -16.53 -13.23
C LEU A 161 -40.79 -17.72 -13.89
N GLU A 162 -40.07 -18.78 -14.28
CA GLU A 162 -40.70 -19.99 -14.82
C GLU A 162 -41.52 -20.74 -13.76
N LYS A 163 -41.04 -20.86 -12.52
CA LYS A 163 -41.83 -21.40 -11.40
C LYS A 163 -43.09 -20.57 -11.15
N ARG A 164 -43.02 -19.23 -11.20
CA ARG A 164 -44.20 -18.35 -11.08
C ARG A 164 -45.22 -18.55 -12.20
N LYS A 165 -44.77 -18.83 -13.43
CA LYS A 165 -45.69 -19.21 -14.53
C LYS A 165 -46.36 -20.55 -14.27
N GLU A 166 -45.61 -21.53 -13.74
CA GLU A 166 -46.14 -22.86 -13.40
C GLU A 166 -47.16 -22.76 -12.25
N GLU A 167 -46.83 -22.05 -11.16
CA GLU A 167 -47.77 -21.67 -10.07
C GLU A 167 -49.04 -20.99 -10.63
N MET A 168 -48.88 -20.00 -11.50
CA MET A 168 -50.00 -19.27 -12.12
C MET A 168 -50.87 -20.19 -13.00
N LYS A 169 -50.25 -21.07 -13.79
CA LYS A 169 -50.95 -22.06 -14.62
C LYS A 169 -51.73 -23.03 -13.74
N ASP A 170 -51.12 -23.54 -12.67
CA ASP A 170 -51.76 -24.41 -11.69
C ASP A 170 -53.02 -23.78 -11.06
N ILE A 171 -52.95 -22.47 -10.76
CA ILE A 171 -54.09 -21.69 -10.25
C ILE A 171 -55.18 -21.53 -11.33
N VAL A 172 -54.80 -21.31 -12.59
CA VAL A 172 -55.75 -21.22 -13.72
C VAL A 172 -56.42 -22.58 -13.99
N ASP A 173 -55.67 -23.68 -13.98
CA ASP A 173 -56.20 -25.03 -14.19
C ASP A 173 -57.14 -25.45 -13.05
N LYS A 174 -56.79 -25.13 -11.78
CA LYS A 174 -57.69 -25.30 -10.61
C LYS A 174 -58.95 -24.42 -10.71
N GLY A 175 -58.82 -23.17 -11.15
CA GLY A 175 -59.94 -22.27 -11.38
C GLY A 175 -60.87 -22.76 -12.51
N ALA A 176 -60.30 -23.28 -13.59
CA ALA A 176 -61.05 -23.88 -14.69
C ALA A 176 -61.81 -25.15 -14.25
N GLN A 177 -61.23 -25.97 -13.38
CA GLN A 177 -61.94 -27.12 -12.82
C GLN A 177 -63.10 -26.68 -11.91
N ALA A 178 -62.87 -25.75 -10.98
CA ALA A 178 -63.92 -25.22 -10.11
C ALA A 178 -65.09 -24.56 -10.90
N ILE A 179 -64.81 -24.00 -12.08
CA ILE A 179 -65.85 -23.50 -13.01
C ILE A 179 -66.70 -24.66 -13.57
N LYS A 180 -66.08 -25.75 -14.02
CA LYS A 180 -66.80 -26.96 -14.50
C LYS A 180 -67.63 -27.58 -13.39
N ASP A 181 -67.07 -27.76 -12.20
CA ASP A 181 -67.76 -28.36 -11.05
C ASP A 181 -69.01 -27.53 -10.69
N ARG A 182 -68.88 -26.20 -10.72
CA ARG A 182 -69.99 -25.25 -10.54
C ARG A 182 -71.03 -25.33 -11.67
N GLU A 183 -70.63 -25.59 -12.90
CA GLU A 183 -71.53 -25.76 -14.05
C GLU A 183 -72.28 -27.10 -14.00
N GLU A 184 -71.64 -28.18 -13.57
CA GLU A 184 -72.31 -29.46 -13.26
C GLU A 184 -73.32 -29.31 -12.12
N ILE A 185 -72.95 -28.62 -11.04
CA ILE A 185 -73.87 -28.36 -9.91
C ILE A 185 -75.05 -27.51 -10.38
N ARG A 186 -74.82 -26.48 -11.21
CA ARG A 186 -75.89 -25.67 -11.81
C ARG A 186 -76.81 -26.50 -12.71
N LYS A 187 -76.27 -27.44 -13.49
CA LYS A 187 -77.06 -28.37 -14.31
C LYS A 187 -77.93 -29.28 -13.44
N LYS A 188 -77.36 -29.90 -12.41
CA LYS A 188 -78.10 -30.73 -11.43
C LYS A 188 -79.21 -29.93 -10.71
N ILE A 189 -78.94 -28.68 -10.33
CA ILE A 189 -79.95 -27.78 -9.74
C ILE A 189 -81.09 -27.44 -10.74
N ALA A 190 -80.78 -27.27 -12.03
CA ALA A 190 -81.80 -27.04 -13.05
C ALA A 190 -82.64 -28.30 -13.31
N GLU A 191 -82.01 -29.48 -13.32
CA GLU A 191 -82.68 -30.78 -13.46
C GLU A 191 -83.65 -31.05 -12.29
N ILE A 192 -83.18 -30.91 -11.05
CA ILE A 192 -84.01 -31.07 -9.83
C ILE A 192 -85.16 -30.06 -9.80
N LYS A 193 -84.94 -28.82 -10.27
CA LYS A 193 -86.04 -27.83 -10.39
C LYS A 193 -87.09 -28.24 -11.41
N GLN A 194 -86.67 -28.74 -12.57
CA GLN A 194 -87.60 -29.21 -13.60
C GLN A 194 -88.35 -30.49 -13.16
N GLU A 195 -87.75 -31.30 -12.30
CA GLU A 195 -88.39 -32.46 -11.67
C GLU A 195 -89.45 -32.01 -10.66
N ALA A 196 -89.09 -31.13 -9.71
CA ALA A 196 -90.02 -30.55 -8.74
C ALA A 196 -91.17 -29.73 -9.37
N GLU A 197 -90.92 -29.03 -10.49
CA GLU A 197 -91.97 -28.33 -11.26
C GLU A 197 -92.98 -29.31 -11.87
N LYS A 198 -92.56 -30.51 -12.29
CA LYS A 198 -93.46 -31.58 -12.76
C LYS A 198 -94.21 -32.24 -11.62
N GLU A 199 -93.53 -32.58 -10.53
CA GLU A 199 -94.18 -33.16 -9.34
C GLU A 199 -95.26 -32.21 -8.79
N GLN A 200 -95.01 -30.90 -8.81
CA GLN A 200 -96.00 -29.87 -8.47
C GLN A 200 -97.15 -29.81 -9.48
N GLU A 201 -96.90 -29.90 -10.79
CA GLU A 201 -97.97 -29.95 -11.80
C GLU A 201 -98.81 -31.23 -11.70
N GLU A 202 -98.19 -32.38 -11.46
CA GLU A 202 -98.85 -33.67 -11.24
C GLU A 202 -99.69 -33.63 -9.95
N PHE A 203 -99.12 -33.14 -8.83
CA PHE A 203 -99.85 -32.94 -7.57
C PHE A 203 -101.02 -31.96 -7.70
N GLU A 204 -100.87 -30.84 -8.42
CA GLU A 204 -101.98 -29.93 -8.68
C GLU A 204 -103.08 -30.56 -9.54
N ASN A 205 -102.71 -31.42 -10.50
CA ASN A 205 -103.69 -32.14 -11.29
C ASN A 205 -104.42 -33.20 -10.45
N GLU A 206 -103.72 -33.99 -9.64
CA GLU A 206 -104.33 -34.92 -8.68
C GLU A 206 -105.24 -34.19 -7.70
N TRP A 207 -104.77 -33.12 -7.08
CA TRP A 207 -105.55 -32.27 -6.17
C TRP A 207 -106.84 -31.77 -6.85
N ARG A 208 -106.77 -31.26 -8.08
CA ARG A 208 -107.95 -30.83 -8.85
C ARG A 208 -108.89 -31.99 -9.21
N THR A 209 -108.43 -33.25 -9.25
CA THR A 209 -109.32 -34.41 -9.42
C THR A 209 -109.98 -34.83 -8.10
N LEU A 210 -109.24 -34.80 -6.99
CA LEU A 210 -109.74 -35.06 -5.65
C LEU A 210 -110.76 -33.99 -5.22
N GLU A 211 -110.49 -32.72 -5.49
CA GLU A 211 -111.41 -31.60 -5.24
C GLU A 211 -112.74 -31.79 -5.99
N LYS A 212 -112.68 -32.16 -7.29
CA LYS A 212 -113.88 -32.51 -8.09
C LYS A 212 -114.58 -33.78 -7.60
N LEU A 213 -113.87 -34.73 -7.00
CA LEU A 213 -114.46 -35.92 -6.39
C LEU A 213 -115.18 -35.57 -5.08
N ILE A 214 -114.56 -34.74 -4.24
CA ILE A 214 -115.13 -34.21 -3.00
C ILE A 214 -116.31 -33.28 -3.31
N GLU A 215 -116.29 -32.52 -4.40
CA GLU A 215 -117.44 -31.70 -4.83
C GLU A 215 -118.64 -32.58 -5.25
N LYS A 216 -118.38 -33.70 -5.94
CA LYS A 216 -119.42 -34.70 -6.26
C LYS A 216 -119.95 -35.41 -5.01
N ASP A 217 -119.06 -35.81 -4.11
CA ASP A 217 -119.43 -36.44 -2.83
C ASP A 217 -120.21 -35.49 -1.93
N LYS A 218 -119.81 -34.21 -1.84
CA LYS A 218 -120.59 -33.16 -1.17
C LYS A 218 -121.97 -33.00 -1.79
N LYS A 219 -122.08 -32.86 -3.11
CA LYS A 219 -123.38 -32.79 -3.79
C LYS A 219 -124.25 -34.03 -3.58
N SER A 220 -123.62 -35.21 -3.50
CA SER A 220 -124.31 -36.46 -3.13
C SER A 220 -124.73 -36.49 -1.66
N LYS A 221 -123.93 -35.94 -0.74
CA LYS A 221 -124.22 -35.87 0.70
C LYS A 221 -125.18 -34.75 1.06
N GLU A 222 -125.22 -33.66 0.29
CA GLU A 222 -126.26 -32.63 0.36
C GLU A 222 -127.60 -33.25 -0.09
N PHE A 223 -127.62 -33.98 -1.21
CA PHE A 223 -128.79 -34.75 -1.66
C PHE A 223 -129.24 -35.82 -0.65
N ILE A 224 -128.30 -36.49 0.04
CA ILE A 224 -128.61 -37.46 1.10
C ILE A 224 -129.08 -36.77 2.39
N THR A 225 -128.46 -35.68 2.84
CA THR A 225 -128.83 -35.01 4.11
C THR A 225 -130.10 -34.16 4.01
N GLU A 226 -130.47 -33.71 2.80
CA GLU A 226 -131.81 -33.18 2.52
C GLU A 226 -132.88 -34.28 2.64
N ASN A 227 -132.52 -35.54 2.41
CA ASN A 227 -133.40 -36.71 2.58
C ASN A 227 -133.37 -37.29 4.02
N GLU A 228 -132.21 -37.28 4.69
CA GLU A 228 -131.99 -37.86 6.04
C GLU A 228 -132.39 -36.96 7.21
N ARG A 229 -132.76 -35.69 6.96
CA ARG A 229 -133.36 -34.79 7.97
C ARG A 229 -134.73 -35.25 8.53
N ASN A 230 -135.18 -36.46 8.22
CA ASN A 230 -136.51 -37.02 8.52
C ASN A 230 -136.55 -38.15 9.56
N LEU A 231 -135.42 -38.59 10.16
CA LEU A 231 -135.46 -39.57 11.26
C LEU A 231 -134.48 -39.25 12.42
N ILE A 232 -134.79 -39.85 13.58
CA ILE A 232 -134.28 -39.50 14.91
C ILE A 232 -133.38 -40.65 15.43
N GLY A 233 -132.41 -40.34 16.31
CA GLY A 233 -131.43 -41.28 16.85
C GLY A 233 -131.86 -42.00 18.14
N LEU A 234 -130.88 -42.23 19.05
CA LEU A 234 -130.92 -43.09 20.26
C LEU A 234 -130.85 -44.60 19.92
N GLU A 235 -130.36 -45.52 20.77
CA GLU A 235 -130.05 -45.50 22.21
C GLU A 235 -128.90 -46.50 22.57
N GLU A 236 -128.26 -46.29 23.74
CA GLU A 236 -127.88 -47.20 24.87
C GLU A 236 -127.83 -48.77 24.68
N GLU A 237 -127.18 -49.62 25.51
CA GLU A 237 -126.39 -49.50 26.76
C GLU A 237 -125.46 -50.73 27.02
N ASN A 238 -124.60 -50.63 28.07
CA ASN A 238 -124.06 -51.64 29.01
C ASN A 238 -123.96 -53.16 28.72
N THR A 239 -122.86 -53.77 29.20
CA THR A 239 -122.92 -54.96 30.10
C THR A 239 -121.61 -55.13 30.90
N ALA A 240 -121.66 -55.87 32.02
CA ALA A 240 -120.55 -56.02 32.97
C ALA A 240 -120.21 -57.51 33.27
N ASP A 241 -119.21 -57.69 34.13
CA ASP A 241 -118.81 -58.92 34.85
C ASP A 241 -118.29 -60.13 34.06
N LEU A 242 -117.02 -60.50 34.35
CA LEU A 242 -116.62 -61.88 34.62
C LEU A 242 -115.21 -61.91 35.26
N GLU A 243 -115.16 -61.67 36.57
CA GLU A 243 -113.95 -61.84 37.38
C GLU A 243 -113.75 -63.33 37.78
N VAL A 244 -112.54 -63.67 38.27
CA VAL A 244 -112.20 -64.96 38.92
C VAL A 244 -112.10 -66.21 38.02
N GLN A 245 -111.02 -66.35 37.23
CA GLN A 245 -110.46 -67.71 36.96
C GLN A 245 -108.95 -67.84 36.60
N ILE A 246 -108.05 -66.91 36.96
CA ILE A 246 -106.59 -67.03 36.63
C ILE A 246 -105.68 -66.83 37.86
N GLU A 247 -105.82 -67.69 38.89
CA GLU A 247 -105.00 -67.62 40.12
C GLU A 247 -104.07 -68.84 40.36
N MET A 248 -103.62 -69.53 39.30
CA MET A 248 -102.68 -70.67 39.46
C MET A 248 -101.49 -70.73 38.48
N GLN A 249 -101.02 -69.57 37.98
CA GLN A 249 -99.72 -69.47 37.27
C GLN A 249 -98.78 -68.39 37.84
N THR A 250 -99.29 -67.46 38.66
CA THR A 250 -98.60 -66.23 39.07
C THR A 250 -97.60 -66.40 40.23
N LYS A 251 -96.69 -67.39 40.13
CA LYS A 251 -95.60 -67.66 41.11
C LYS A 251 -94.20 -67.93 40.55
N LYS A 252 -94.00 -67.91 39.22
CA LYS A 252 -92.64 -67.87 38.63
C LYS A 252 -92.35 -66.57 37.88
N GLU A 253 -93.36 -65.97 37.26
CA GLU A 253 -93.25 -64.60 36.75
C GLU A 253 -93.10 -63.59 37.89
N LYS A 254 -93.73 -63.81 39.06
CA LYS A 254 -93.65 -62.84 40.17
C LYS A 254 -92.22 -62.57 40.64
N ASP A 255 -91.33 -63.56 40.69
CA ASP A 255 -89.95 -63.34 41.15
C ASP A 255 -89.11 -62.59 40.10
N MET A 256 -89.35 -62.85 38.80
CA MET A 256 -88.70 -62.12 37.70
C MET A 256 -89.24 -60.69 37.57
N ILE A 257 -90.56 -60.51 37.69
CA ILE A 257 -91.23 -59.21 37.77
C ILE A 257 -90.79 -58.46 39.02
N GLN A 258 -90.54 -59.15 40.15
CA GLN A 258 -90.04 -58.53 41.38
C GLN A 258 -88.59 -58.05 41.21
N GLN A 259 -87.70 -58.84 40.58
CA GLN A 259 -86.34 -58.36 40.26
C GLN A 259 -86.34 -57.24 39.20
N GLN A 260 -87.27 -57.25 38.25
CA GLN A 260 -87.45 -56.14 37.31
C GLN A 260 -88.06 -54.91 37.99
N ARG A 261 -88.97 -55.09 38.96
CA ARG A 261 -89.50 -54.01 39.82
C ARG A 261 -88.44 -53.44 40.74
N GLU A 262 -87.59 -54.24 41.36
CA GLU A 262 -86.49 -53.72 42.21
C GLU A 262 -85.43 -52.97 41.39
N LYS A 263 -85.27 -53.30 40.10
CA LYS A 263 -84.47 -52.51 39.17
C LYS A 263 -85.19 -51.25 38.70
N MET A 264 -86.48 -51.33 38.35
CA MET A 264 -87.29 -50.15 38.02
C MET A 264 -87.36 -49.19 39.20
N GLN A 265 -87.62 -49.66 40.42
CA GLN A 265 -87.64 -48.85 41.64
C GLN A 265 -86.29 -48.20 41.93
N LYS A 266 -85.17 -48.87 41.68
CA LYS A 266 -83.85 -48.23 41.77
C LYS A 266 -83.63 -47.17 40.70
N TYR A 267 -84.04 -47.42 39.45
CA TYR A 267 -83.99 -46.42 38.40
C TYR A 267 -85.01 -45.28 38.61
N GLU A 268 -86.14 -45.53 39.27
CA GLU A 268 -87.14 -44.53 39.68
C GLU A 268 -86.63 -43.70 40.87
N GLU A 269 -85.97 -44.32 41.86
CA GLU A 269 -85.29 -43.62 42.95
C GLU A 269 -84.09 -42.80 42.42
N GLU A 270 -83.28 -43.35 41.52
CA GLU A 270 -82.17 -42.63 40.87
C GLU A 270 -82.69 -41.48 39.99
N LEU A 271 -83.74 -41.70 39.18
CA LEU A 271 -84.40 -40.65 38.40
C LEU A 271 -85.10 -39.60 39.27
N GLN A 272 -85.67 -39.99 40.42
CA GLN A 272 -86.30 -39.04 41.34
C GLN A 272 -85.25 -38.21 42.08
N ASN A 273 -84.17 -38.81 42.55
CA ASN A 273 -83.01 -38.07 43.09
C ASN A 273 -82.40 -37.15 42.02
N LEU A 274 -82.33 -37.57 40.75
CA LEU A 274 -81.88 -36.74 39.64
C LEU A 274 -82.86 -35.59 39.36
N ARG A 275 -84.17 -35.85 39.41
CA ARG A 275 -85.23 -34.85 39.23
C ARG A 275 -85.25 -33.82 40.35
N GLU A 276 -85.06 -34.24 41.59
CA GLU A 276 -85.01 -33.37 42.77
C GLU A 276 -83.72 -32.54 42.84
N SER A 277 -82.60 -33.06 42.29
CA SER A 277 -81.33 -32.33 42.21
C SER A 277 -81.15 -31.45 40.96
N THR A 278 -81.86 -31.71 39.85
CA THR A 278 -81.77 -30.93 38.60
C THR A 278 -83.00 -30.07 38.30
N GLY A 279 -84.16 -30.36 38.88
CA GLY A 279 -85.42 -29.63 38.65
C GLY A 279 -86.11 -29.90 37.31
N ILE A 280 -85.54 -30.74 36.44
CA ILE A 280 -86.06 -31.01 35.09
C ILE A 280 -87.23 -32.01 35.17
N SER A 281 -88.35 -31.71 34.51
CA SER A 281 -89.62 -32.43 34.72
C SER A 281 -89.95 -33.56 33.75
N SER A 282 -89.13 -33.79 32.70
CA SER A 282 -89.34 -34.84 31.70
C SER A 282 -88.06 -35.62 31.39
N LEU A 283 -88.19 -36.89 31.04
CA LEU A 283 -87.07 -37.78 30.72
C LEU A 283 -86.39 -37.38 29.41
N GLU A 284 -87.15 -37.06 28.35
CA GLU A 284 -86.61 -36.53 27.09
C GLU A 284 -85.73 -35.30 27.30
N ASP A 285 -86.06 -34.42 28.26
CA ASP A 285 -85.33 -33.18 28.47
C ASP A 285 -84.02 -33.41 29.24
N VAL A 286 -83.99 -34.36 30.17
CA VAL A 286 -82.74 -34.84 30.78
C VAL A 286 -81.83 -35.49 29.74
N VAL A 287 -82.39 -36.32 28.85
CA VAL A 287 -81.64 -36.96 27.75
C VAL A 287 -81.08 -35.91 26.78
N LYS A 288 -81.87 -34.91 26.37
CA LYS A 288 -81.39 -33.79 25.53
C LYS A 288 -80.23 -33.05 26.19
N VAL A 289 -80.37 -32.65 27.46
CA VAL A 289 -79.31 -31.93 28.19
C VAL A 289 -78.04 -32.77 28.29
N TYR A 290 -78.15 -34.10 28.46
CA TYR A 290 -77.00 -35.00 28.40
C TYR A 290 -76.38 -35.08 26.99
N LEU A 291 -77.18 -35.11 25.94
CA LEU A 291 -76.73 -35.21 24.54
C LEU A 291 -76.07 -33.89 24.08
N ASP A 292 -76.63 -32.74 24.46
CA ASP A 292 -76.04 -31.42 24.26
C ASP A 292 -74.72 -31.26 25.03
N ALA A 293 -74.65 -31.77 26.26
CA ALA A 293 -73.42 -31.78 27.06
C ALA A 293 -72.37 -32.77 26.52
N GLU A 294 -72.77 -33.92 25.99
CA GLU A 294 -71.89 -34.87 25.32
C GLU A 294 -71.36 -34.28 24.00
N MET A 295 -72.19 -33.61 23.21
CA MET A 295 -71.77 -32.86 22.02
C MET A 295 -70.82 -31.70 22.37
N GLN A 296 -71.04 -30.98 23.46
CA GLN A 296 -70.09 -29.97 23.95
C GLN A 296 -68.77 -30.60 24.40
N ASN A 297 -68.80 -31.73 25.12
CA ASN A 297 -67.59 -32.46 25.50
C ASN A 297 -66.82 -33.00 24.29
N LEU A 298 -67.51 -33.50 23.24
CA LEU A 298 -66.89 -33.93 21.98
C LEU A 298 -66.24 -32.76 21.23
N SER A 299 -66.92 -31.61 21.19
CA SER A 299 -66.38 -30.37 20.61
C SER A 299 -65.15 -29.87 21.38
N LEU A 300 -65.22 -29.84 22.71
CA LEU A 300 -64.09 -29.47 23.58
C LEU A 300 -62.93 -30.46 23.47
N PHE A 301 -63.20 -31.77 23.40
CA PHE A 301 -62.17 -32.79 23.21
C PHE A 301 -61.45 -32.61 21.87
N ASN A 302 -62.20 -32.45 20.78
CA ASN A 302 -61.63 -32.19 19.46
C ASN A 302 -60.74 -30.93 19.48
N HIS A 303 -61.22 -29.83 20.06
CA HIS A 303 -60.45 -28.59 20.14
C HIS A 303 -59.24 -28.70 21.07
N VAL A 304 -59.30 -29.50 22.15
CA VAL A 304 -58.13 -29.82 22.98
C VAL A 304 -57.11 -30.66 22.21
N THR A 305 -57.52 -31.62 21.38
CA THR A 305 -56.59 -32.37 20.51
C THR A 305 -55.99 -31.50 19.41
N GLU A 306 -56.75 -30.54 18.87
CA GLU A 306 -56.29 -29.57 17.87
C GLU A 306 -55.25 -28.60 18.47
N LEU A 307 -55.53 -28.01 19.64
CA LEU A 307 -54.59 -27.19 20.41
C LEU A 307 -53.34 -27.98 20.84
N SER A 308 -53.47 -29.29 21.11
CA SER A 308 -52.32 -30.15 21.43
C SER A 308 -51.41 -30.36 20.22
N ALA A 309 -51.99 -30.57 19.03
CA ALA A 309 -51.24 -30.67 17.78
C ALA A 309 -50.59 -29.33 17.39
N GLU A 310 -51.28 -28.20 17.61
CA GLU A 310 -50.70 -26.86 17.42
C GLU A 310 -49.53 -26.61 18.40
N MET A 311 -49.65 -27.06 19.66
CA MET A 311 -48.54 -27.02 20.63
C MET A 311 -47.32 -27.81 20.15
N GLU A 312 -47.48 -29.07 19.70
CA GLU A 312 -46.36 -29.85 19.15
C GLU A 312 -45.73 -29.19 17.92
N GLN A 313 -46.55 -28.60 17.04
CA GLN A 313 -46.07 -27.88 15.87
C GLN A 313 -45.30 -26.59 16.23
N LEU A 314 -45.74 -25.86 17.26
CA LEU A 314 -45.05 -24.68 17.79
C LEU A 314 -43.73 -25.06 18.49
N ASP A 315 -43.70 -26.14 19.28
CA ASP A 315 -42.46 -26.61 19.92
C ASP A 315 -41.41 -27.08 18.89
N LEU A 316 -41.84 -27.71 17.78
CA LEU A 316 -40.97 -28.02 16.65
C LEU A 316 -40.40 -26.75 15.99
N GLN A 317 -41.21 -25.73 15.74
CA GLN A 317 -40.74 -24.44 15.22
C GLN A 317 -39.78 -23.75 16.20
N ILE A 318 -40.07 -23.79 17.50
CA ILE A 318 -39.20 -23.25 18.55
C ILE A 318 -37.85 -23.99 18.58
N ALA A 319 -37.85 -25.32 18.41
CA ALA A 319 -36.63 -26.11 18.32
C ALA A 319 -35.80 -25.78 17.06
N GLU A 320 -36.44 -25.64 15.89
CA GLU A 320 -35.78 -25.22 14.66
C GLU A 320 -35.17 -23.82 14.79
N ILE A 321 -35.94 -22.83 15.28
CA ILE A 321 -35.49 -21.45 15.46
C ILE A 321 -34.31 -21.40 16.44
N LYS A 322 -34.38 -22.13 17.57
CA LYS A 322 -33.24 -22.26 18.51
C LYS A 322 -32.00 -22.82 17.83
N GLY A 323 -32.15 -23.92 17.07
CA GLY A 323 -31.03 -24.53 16.32
C GLY A 323 -30.44 -23.61 15.25
N ASN A 324 -31.26 -22.79 14.59
CA ASN A 324 -30.79 -21.82 13.59
C ASN A 324 -30.11 -20.61 14.25
N VAL A 325 -30.61 -20.10 15.38
CA VAL A 325 -29.93 -19.08 16.20
C VAL A 325 -28.57 -19.58 16.70
N GLU A 326 -28.46 -20.85 17.08
CA GLU A 326 -27.21 -21.44 17.57
C GLU A 326 -26.18 -21.62 16.44
N LYS A 327 -26.61 -22.06 15.23
CA LYS A 327 -25.78 -22.04 14.02
C LYS A 327 -25.23 -20.64 13.74
N CYS A 328 -26.08 -19.61 13.69
CA CYS A 328 -25.65 -18.22 13.45
C CYS A 328 -24.60 -17.76 14.47
N LYS A 329 -24.82 -17.98 15.78
CA LYS A 329 -23.83 -17.65 16.82
C LYS A 329 -22.47 -18.34 16.59
N THR A 330 -22.46 -19.60 16.17
CA THR A 330 -21.18 -20.31 15.87
C THR A 330 -20.50 -19.85 14.57
N HIS A 331 -21.26 -19.31 13.62
CA HIS A 331 -20.74 -18.72 12.40
C HIS A 331 -20.15 -17.33 12.67
N ASP A 332 -20.93 -16.48 13.33
CA ASP A 332 -20.54 -15.12 13.70
C ASP A 332 -19.28 -15.14 14.56
N THR A 333 -19.21 -15.97 15.62
CA THR A 333 -18.05 -15.99 16.52
C THR A 333 -16.70 -16.30 15.87
N LYS A 334 -16.67 -17.00 14.72
CA LYS A 334 -15.42 -17.20 13.95
C LYS A 334 -15.16 -16.06 12.99
N ALA A 335 -16.16 -15.67 12.19
CA ALA A 335 -16.03 -14.56 11.25
C ALA A 335 -15.66 -13.23 11.96
N ASP A 336 -16.19 -13.01 13.16
CA ASP A 336 -15.91 -11.85 13.99
C ASP A 336 -14.52 -11.92 14.65
N GLN A 337 -13.97 -13.11 14.92
CA GLN A 337 -12.58 -13.27 15.38
C GLN A 337 -11.58 -12.95 14.25
N ASP A 338 -11.80 -13.48 13.05
CA ASP A 338 -10.97 -13.19 11.87
C ASP A 338 -11.09 -11.71 11.45
N ARG A 339 -12.29 -11.12 11.57
CA ARG A 339 -12.50 -9.68 11.35
C ARG A 339 -11.83 -8.81 12.41
N ARG A 340 -11.82 -9.21 13.69
CA ARG A 340 -11.13 -8.48 14.77
C ARG A 340 -9.60 -8.59 14.68
N THR A 341 -9.05 -9.70 14.19
CA THR A 341 -7.59 -9.82 13.97
C THR A 341 -7.15 -8.98 12.78
N THR A 342 -7.86 -9.05 11.65
CA THR A 342 -7.57 -8.23 10.47
C THR A 342 -7.75 -6.72 10.72
N ILE A 343 -8.74 -6.29 11.51
CA ILE A 343 -8.87 -4.89 11.96
C ILE A 343 -7.64 -4.47 12.75
N LYS A 344 -7.21 -5.25 13.77
CA LYS A 344 -6.01 -4.94 14.57
C LYS A 344 -4.73 -4.88 13.75
N GLU A 345 -4.59 -5.74 12.76
CA GLU A 345 -3.46 -5.68 11.83
C GLU A 345 -3.46 -4.41 10.96
N LEU A 346 -4.64 -3.91 10.59
CA LEU A 346 -4.77 -2.65 9.84
C LEU A 346 -4.53 -1.44 10.73
N GLU A 347 -5.05 -1.43 11.96
CA GLU A 347 -4.76 -0.41 12.99
C GLU A 347 -3.24 -0.28 13.22
N LEU A 348 -2.53 -1.40 13.45
CA LEU A 348 -1.07 -1.44 13.62
C LEU A 348 -0.27 -1.10 12.34
N LYS A 349 -0.89 -1.14 11.15
CA LYS A 349 -0.27 -0.66 9.89
C LYS A 349 -0.46 0.85 9.75
N VAL A 350 -1.64 1.38 10.08
CA VAL A 350 -1.93 2.83 10.10
C VAL A 350 -1.02 3.53 11.12
N GLU A 351 -0.93 3.03 12.36
CA GLU A 351 -0.08 3.63 13.40
C GLU A 351 1.40 3.76 12.97
N LYS A 352 1.92 2.74 12.28
CA LYS A 352 3.29 2.77 11.72
C LYS A 352 3.46 3.74 10.56
N ILE A 353 2.43 3.91 9.74
CA ILE A 353 2.44 4.89 8.64
C ILE A 353 2.40 6.31 9.22
N THR A 354 1.49 6.60 10.16
CA THR A 354 1.38 7.93 10.77
C THR A 354 2.62 8.33 11.56
N LEU A 355 3.28 7.38 12.24
CA LEU A 355 4.57 7.65 12.89
C LEU A 355 5.68 8.00 11.88
N ARG A 356 5.69 7.36 10.71
CA ARG A 356 6.67 7.63 9.65
C ARG A 356 6.36 8.92 8.88
N GLU A 357 5.08 9.24 8.69
CA GLU A 357 4.62 10.54 8.19
C GLU A 357 5.03 11.66 9.15
N GLU A 358 4.85 11.50 10.46
CA GLU A 358 5.36 12.43 11.47
C GLU A 358 6.89 12.62 11.41
N GLU A 359 7.67 11.57 11.13
CA GLU A 359 9.12 11.67 10.94
C GLU A 359 9.48 12.44 9.65
N PHE A 360 8.78 12.19 8.55
CA PHE A 360 8.96 12.92 7.30
C PHE A 360 8.54 14.40 7.41
N GLU A 361 7.43 14.71 8.08
CA GLU A 361 6.96 16.08 8.38
C GLU A 361 8.01 16.85 9.18
N LYS A 362 8.55 16.24 10.25
CA LYS A 362 9.64 16.81 11.08
C LYS A 362 10.95 16.94 10.30
N GLY A 363 11.18 16.10 9.29
CA GLY A 363 12.29 16.24 8.34
C GLY A 363 12.10 17.44 7.41
N TYR A 364 10.94 17.52 6.78
CA TYR A 364 10.54 18.58 5.85
C TYR A 364 10.55 19.97 6.52
N GLU A 365 10.06 20.08 7.76
CA GLU A 365 10.18 21.31 8.54
C GLU A 365 11.63 21.78 8.68
N ARG A 366 12.58 20.86 8.95
CA ARG A 366 14.00 21.21 9.13
C ARG A 366 14.59 21.69 7.82
N THR A 367 14.37 20.96 6.73
CA THR A 367 14.86 21.36 5.40
C THR A 367 14.26 22.70 4.96
N MET A 368 12.96 22.93 5.20
CA MET A 368 12.28 24.19 4.87
C MET A 368 12.81 25.36 5.72
N LYS A 369 13.09 25.14 7.01
CA LYS A 369 13.73 26.13 7.90
C LYS A 369 15.15 26.47 7.41
N THR A 370 15.94 25.50 6.94
CA THR A 370 17.24 25.77 6.32
C THR A 370 17.11 26.47 4.96
N MET A 371 16.15 26.08 4.12
CA MET A 371 15.92 26.69 2.80
C MET A 371 15.52 28.16 2.93
N ASN A 372 14.56 28.49 3.79
CA ASN A 372 14.16 29.87 4.07
C ASN A 372 15.33 30.71 4.62
N SER A 373 16.21 30.11 5.45
CA SER A 373 17.41 30.77 5.96
C SER A 373 18.45 31.04 4.85
N LEU A 374 18.59 30.13 3.88
CA LEU A 374 19.43 30.33 2.69
C LEU A 374 18.86 31.41 1.78
N VAL A 375 17.55 31.38 1.47
CA VAL A 375 16.87 32.39 0.64
C VAL A 375 17.03 33.80 1.23
N GLU A 376 16.83 33.98 2.54
CA GLU A 376 17.05 35.28 3.17
C GLU A 376 18.54 35.66 3.22
N GLY A 377 19.44 34.69 3.42
CA GLY A 377 20.88 34.90 3.31
C GLY A 377 21.30 35.40 1.93
N VAL A 378 20.75 34.82 0.86
CA VAL A 378 20.96 35.25 -0.53
C VAL A 378 20.35 36.63 -0.77
N ARG A 379 19.13 36.91 -0.29
CA ARG A 379 18.51 38.25 -0.37
C ARG A 379 19.40 39.33 0.27
N VAL A 380 19.96 39.05 1.44
CA VAL A 380 20.90 39.95 2.12
C VAL A 380 22.22 40.11 1.35
N LEU A 381 22.71 39.08 0.66
CA LEU A 381 23.89 39.17 -0.22
C LEU A 381 23.61 40.01 -1.47
N CYS A 382 22.49 39.77 -2.17
CA CYS A 382 22.04 40.55 -3.33
C CYS A 382 21.96 42.05 -3.00
N ASN A 383 21.34 42.38 -1.86
CA ASN A 383 21.22 43.75 -1.36
C ASN A 383 22.59 44.38 -1.05
N LYS A 384 23.51 43.64 -0.44
CA LYS A 384 24.88 44.14 -0.14
C LYS A 384 25.75 44.31 -1.39
N LEU A 385 25.49 43.56 -2.45
CA LEU A 385 26.20 43.64 -3.73
C LEU A 385 25.60 44.66 -4.71
N GLY A 386 24.50 45.33 -4.34
CA GLY A 386 23.80 46.25 -5.23
C GLY A 386 23.29 45.54 -6.49
N MET A 387 22.72 44.34 -6.35
CA MET A 387 22.07 43.64 -7.46
C MET A 387 20.65 44.19 -7.63
N THR A 388 20.42 44.92 -8.71
CA THR A 388 19.08 45.35 -9.13
C THR A 388 18.35 44.16 -9.75
N GLU A 389 17.13 43.91 -9.31
CA GLU A 389 16.32 42.71 -9.63
C GLU A 389 16.18 42.49 -11.16
N GLN A 390 16.13 43.59 -11.91
CA GLN A 390 16.14 43.70 -13.39
C GLN A 390 17.32 43.02 -14.12
N GLU A 391 18.44 42.72 -13.44
CA GLU A 391 19.55 41.95 -14.04
C GLU A 391 19.26 40.44 -14.08
N ILE A 392 18.26 39.96 -13.32
CA ILE A 392 17.95 38.53 -13.12
C ILE A 392 16.55 38.18 -13.66
N GLU A 393 15.61 39.12 -13.65
CA GLU A 393 14.24 39.00 -14.20
C GLU A 393 14.17 38.51 -15.66
N GLN A 394 15.23 38.64 -16.47
CA GLN A 394 15.19 38.34 -17.91
C GLN A 394 15.12 36.84 -18.30
N ARG A 395 14.91 35.91 -17.35
CA ARG A 395 14.97 34.45 -17.63
C ARG A 395 13.89 33.55 -17.02
N ASP A 396 13.19 33.95 -15.97
CA ASP A 396 12.11 33.15 -15.36
C ASP A 396 10.90 34.04 -15.06
N GLU A 397 9.71 33.60 -15.47
CA GLU A 397 8.44 34.36 -15.42
C GLU A 397 7.82 34.48 -14.00
N VAL A 398 8.64 34.37 -12.95
CA VAL A 398 8.20 34.31 -11.55
C VAL A 398 8.95 35.36 -10.73
N GLU A 399 8.22 36.37 -10.26
CA GLU A 399 8.76 37.41 -9.39
C GLU A 399 9.31 36.81 -8.08
N GLY A 400 10.55 37.19 -7.74
CA GLY A 400 11.14 36.96 -6.43
C GLY A 400 12.02 35.71 -6.26
N LEU A 401 12.75 35.75 -5.14
CA LEU A 401 13.78 34.79 -4.76
C LEU A 401 13.17 33.46 -4.24
N ASN A 402 12.90 32.54 -5.15
CA ASN A 402 12.40 31.19 -4.86
C ASN A 402 13.50 30.11 -4.99
N GLU A 403 13.30 28.93 -4.38
CA GLU A 403 14.24 27.79 -4.38
C GLU A 403 14.78 27.45 -5.78
N ARG A 404 13.88 27.33 -6.76
CA ARG A 404 14.21 27.05 -8.17
C ARG A 404 15.13 28.11 -8.79
N ASN A 405 14.96 29.37 -8.42
CA ASN A 405 15.68 30.51 -8.99
C ASN A 405 16.97 30.80 -8.20
N MET A 406 17.11 30.27 -6.97
CA MET A 406 18.21 30.55 -6.05
C MET A 406 19.60 30.27 -6.66
N ILE A 407 19.74 29.26 -7.51
CA ILE A 407 20.98 28.95 -8.24
C ILE A 407 21.36 30.09 -9.21
N HIS A 408 20.38 30.72 -9.86
CA HIS A 408 20.61 31.85 -10.75
C HIS A 408 20.99 33.12 -9.99
N TYR A 409 20.37 33.38 -8.82
CA TYR A 409 20.81 34.46 -7.92
C TYR A 409 22.24 34.23 -7.38
N PHE A 410 22.62 32.99 -7.02
CA PHE A 410 24.00 32.67 -6.64
C PHE A 410 24.99 32.92 -7.79
N SER A 411 24.67 32.50 -9.01
CA SER A 411 25.55 32.70 -10.18
C SER A 411 25.71 34.18 -10.55
N ALA A 412 24.64 34.98 -10.43
CA ALA A 412 24.70 36.43 -10.61
C ALA A 412 25.55 37.11 -9.51
N ALA A 413 25.38 36.69 -8.25
CA ALA A 413 26.19 37.19 -7.14
C ALA A 413 27.67 36.85 -7.30
N GLU A 414 28.01 35.63 -7.71
CA GLU A 414 29.38 35.21 -8.02
C GLU A 414 29.99 36.05 -9.15
N ALA A 415 29.25 36.26 -10.26
CA ALA A 415 29.71 37.09 -11.36
C ALA A 415 30.00 38.54 -10.93
N LYS A 416 29.12 39.14 -10.11
CA LYS A 416 29.29 40.52 -9.61
C LYS A 416 30.41 40.64 -8.58
N ILE A 417 30.59 39.63 -7.71
CA ILE A 417 31.76 39.52 -6.82
C ILE A 417 33.06 39.44 -7.63
N ASN A 418 33.11 38.60 -8.66
CA ASN A 418 34.31 38.44 -9.49
C ASN A 418 34.66 39.72 -10.27
N GLN A 419 33.67 40.48 -10.74
CA GLN A 419 33.90 41.82 -11.30
C GLN A 419 34.47 42.80 -10.26
N LEU A 420 33.87 42.87 -9.06
CA LEU A 420 34.36 43.72 -7.97
C LEU A 420 35.77 43.34 -7.50
N ILE A 421 36.15 42.07 -7.55
CA ILE A 421 37.54 41.62 -7.31
C ILE A 421 38.45 42.12 -8.43
N LEU A 422 38.12 41.87 -9.69
CA LEU A 422 38.91 42.31 -10.85
C LEU A 422 39.13 43.83 -10.89
N ASP A 423 38.13 44.63 -10.53
CA ASP A 423 38.26 46.09 -10.49
C ASP A 423 39.08 46.58 -9.28
N ARG A 424 39.06 45.83 -8.17
CA ARG A 424 39.90 46.08 -6.99
C ARG A 424 41.34 45.59 -7.16
N GLU A 425 41.60 44.64 -8.06
CA GLU A 425 42.95 44.26 -8.49
C GLU A 425 43.56 45.29 -9.45
N LYS A 426 42.75 45.89 -10.34
CA LYS A 426 43.16 47.02 -11.20
C LYS A 426 43.43 48.29 -10.38
N SER A 427 42.63 48.56 -9.35
CA SER A 427 42.77 49.72 -8.45
C SER A 427 43.71 49.40 -7.27
N GLY A 428 45.01 49.53 -7.52
CA GLY A 428 46.07 48.97 -6.66
C GLY A 428 46.00 49.35 -5.17
N ASN A 429 46.19 48.32 -4.32
CA ASN A 429 46.24 48.33 -2.86
C ASN A 429 44.97 48.70 -2.08
N ALA A 430 44.29 47.66 -1.57
CA ALA A 430 43.56 47.74 -0.31
C ALA A 430 43.86 46.49 0.54
N LYS A 431 44.42 46.66 1.74
CA LYS A 431 44.54 45.56 2.71
C LYS A 431 43.13 45.14 3.13
N ALA A 432 42.80 43.86 2.98
CA ALA A 432 41.52 43.33 3.44
C ALA A 432 41.48 43.31 4.98
N ASN A 433 40.53 44.03 5.60
CA ASN A 433 40.31 43.92 7.04
C ASN A 433 39.50 42.66 7.35
N SER A 434 40.10 41.66 7.99
CA SER A 434 39.56 40.31 8.12
C SER A 434 38.72 40.12 9.40
N GLU A 435 37.83 41.06 9.70
CA GLU A 435 36.97 41.01 10.89
C GLU A 435 35.48 40.92 10.53
N SER A 436 34.70 40.25 11.38
CA SER A 436 33.24 40.09 11.30
C SER A 436 32.64 39.19 10.20
N LEU A 437 33.40 38.24 9.64
CA LEU A 437 32.79 37.02 9.08
C LEU A 437 32.23 36.14 10.22
N LYS A 438 30.93 36.32 10.55
CA LYS A 438 30.20 35.33 11.34
C LYS A 438 30.15 34.02 10.54
N LYS A 439 30.90 33.03 11.00
CA LYS A 439 30.91 31.66 10.45
C LYS A 439 29.49 31.09 10.57
N ILE A 440 28.77 30.97 9.44
CA ILE A 440 27.53 30.22 9.39
C ILE A 440 27.92 28.75 9.38
N GLU A 441 27.81 28.09 10.53
CA GLU A 441 27.98 26.64 10.60
C GLU A 441 26.73 25.97 10.06
N VAL A 442 26.76 25.75 8.74
CA VAL A 442 25.88 24.80 8.08
C VAL A 442 26.35 23.41 8.51
N GLU A 443 25.73 22.87 9.56
CA GLU A 443 25.70 21.42 9.72
C GLU A 443 25.02 20.85 8.47
N ALA A 444 25.82 20.24 7.59
CA ALA A 444 25.26 19.47 6.50
C ALA A 444 24.41 18.37 7.14
N PRO A 445 23.09 18.29 6.87
CA PRO A 445 22.27 17.23 7.44
C PRO A 445 22.90 15.91 7.01
N ALA A 446 23.12 15.02 7.99
CA ALA A 446 23.61 13.69 7.69
C ALA A 446 22.70 13.11 6.60
N VAL A 447 23.30 12.70 5.47
CA VAL A 447 22.55 12.01 4.42
C VAL A 447 22.06 10.73 5.06
N LEU A 448 20.77 10.74 5.44
CA LEU A 448 20.03 9.53 5.68
C LEU A 448 20.18 8.72 4.40
N GLU A 449 20.96 7.64 4.47
CA GLU A 449 21.02 6.67 3.42
C GLU A 449 19.57 6.33 3.06
N LEU A 450 19.25 6.42 1.76
CA LEU A 450 17.99 5.91 1.26
C LEU A 450 18.07 4.40 1.43
N ILE A 451 17.67 3.94 2.63
CA ILE A 451 17.46 2.53 2.94
C ILE A 451 16.57 2.03 1.82
N GLU A 452 17.09 1.03 1.10
CA GLU A 452 16.52 0.50 -0.13
C GLU A 452 15.02 0.26 0.05
N GLU A 453 14.23 0.54 -0.99
CA GLU A 453 12.78 0.36 -0.95
C GLU A 453 12.46 -1.12 -0.68
N ASP A 454 12.29 -1.46 0.60
CA ASP A 454 11.89 -2.78 1.09
C ASP A 454 10.61 -3.17 0.32
N GLU A 455 10.75 -4.08 -0.64
CA GLU A 455 9.73 -4.34 -1.65
C GLU A 455 8.37 -4.63 -0.99
N PHE A 456 7.29 -4.20 -1.67
CA PHE A 456 5.91 -4.50 -1.29
C PHE A 456 5.77 -6.00 -0.95
N ALA A 457 5.78 -6.32 0.34
CA ALA A 457 6.08 -7.66 0.82
C ALA A 457 4.99 -8.65 0.40
N GLN A 458 5.24 -9.37 -0.70
CA GLN A 458 4.40 -10.49 -1.10
C GLN A 458 4.43 -11.55 0.02
N PRO A 459 3.32 -12.26 0.27
CA PRO A 459 3.30 -13.32 1.27
C PRO A 459 4.34 -14.39 0.88
N MET A 460 5.38 -14.54 1.70
CA MET A 460 6.49 -15.49 1.44
C MET A 460 5.97 -16.88 1.10
N THR A 461 6.57 -17.49 0.09
CA THR A 461 6.24 -18.86 -0.30
C THR A 461 6.60 -19.84 0.81
N THR A 462 5.94 -20.99 0.81
CA THR A 462 6.11 -22.01 1.87
C THR A 462 7.55 -22.47 2.04
N ASP A 463 8.33 -22.52 0.96
CA ASP A 463 9.73 -22.94 1.00
C ASP A 463 10.69 -21.84 1.46
N GLU A 464 10.39 -20.55 1.22
CA GLU A 464 11.12 -19.43 1.82
C GLU A 464 10.91 -19.36 3.33
N ILE A 465 9.68 -19.60 3.80
CA ILE A 465 9.37 -19.74 5.24
C ILE A 465 10.18 -20.90 5.82
N ARG A 466 10.20 -22.05 5.13
CA ARG A 466 10.98 -23.23 5.54
C ARG A 466 12.47 -22.93 5.62
N TYR A 467 13.03 -22.25 4.62
CA TYR A 467 14.44 -21.88 4.57
C TYR A 467 14.83 -20.86 5.65
N LYS A 468 14.04 -19.80 5.87
CA LYS A 468 14.24 -18.84 6.97
C LYS A 468 14.12 -19.52 8.34
N SER A 469 13.21 -20.49 8.51
CA SER A 469 13.09 -21.27 9.75
C SER A 469 14.29 -22.20 10.00
N LEU A 470 14.77 -22.93 8.98
CA LEU A 470 16.00 -23.72 9.10
C LEU A 470 17.21 -22.83 9.41
N LYS A 471 17.35 -21.68 8.74
CA LYS A 471 18.45 -20.75 9.00
C LYS A 471 18.42 -20.22 10.44
N ARG A 472 17.25 -19.81 10.96
CA ARG A 472 17.10 -19.39 12.37
C ARG A 472 17.45 -20.50 13.36
N LEU A 473 17.05 -21.75 13.10
CA LEU A 473 17.44 -22.91 13.92
C LEU A 473 18.96 -23.13 13.93
N ASN A 474 19.62 -22.97 12.78
CA ASN A 474 21.07 -23.11 12.66
C ASN A 474 21.81 -21.95 13.36
N ASP A 475 21.36 -20.70 13.15
CA ASP A 475 21.89 -19.50 13.81
C ASP A 475 21.71 -19.57 15.35
N GLU A 476 20.62 -20.17 15.84
CA GLU A 476 20.44 -20.48 17.27
C GLU A 476 21.33 -21.63 17.75
N GLY A 477 21.54 -22.66 16.92
CA GLY A 477 22.52 -23.72 17.18
C GLY A 477 23.92 -23.16 17.42
N ASP A 478 24.41 -22.33 16.50
CA ASP A 478 25.70 -21.67 16.61
C ASP A 478 25.78 -20.73 17.83
N LYS A 479 24.71 -19.98 18.13
CA LYS A 479 24.63 -19.14 19.34
C LYS A 479 24.60 -19.96 20.63
N ARG A 480 24.15 -21.22 20.60
CA ARG A 480 24.20 -22.15 21.74
C ARG A 480 25.56 -22.84 21.85
N LEU A 481 26.23 -23.16 20.73
CA LEU A 481 27.63 -23.64 20.75
C LEU A 481 28.59 -22.56 21.27
N ARG A 482 28.43 -21.29 20.86
CA ARG A 482 29.22 -20.14 21.35
C ARG A 482 28.90 -19.71 22.79
N ARG A 483 28.08 -20.48 23.52
CA ARG A 483 27.70 -20.27 24.93
C ARG A 483 27.99 -21.49 25.80
N LYS A 484 28.83 -22.40 25.31
CA LYS A 484 29.48 -23.49 26.06
C LYS A 484 30.99 -23.35 25.94
#